data_AF-A0A401HVP0-F1
#
_entry.id   AF-A0A401HVP0-F1
#
_cell.length_a   1.000
_cell.length_b   1.000
_cell.length_c   1.000
_cell.angle_alpha   90.00
_cell.angle_beta   90.00
_cell.angle_gamma   90.00
#
_symmetry.space_group_name_H-M   'P 1'
#
loop_
_entity.id
_entity.type
_entity.pdbx_description
1 polymer ?
#
loop_
_entity_poly.entity_id
_entity_poly.type
_entity_poly.pdbx_seq_one_letter_code
_entity_poly.pdbx_strand_id
1 'polypeptide(L)'
;MNMKPKLNLNELSGGALVEKLDIEMRKLAENVLDPNTPAEVARTITVTIKIKPNEQRQVGNADISVKSSLAPSKGIPTSFVFDYDKEGNAVVAELVTGDRNQLIINNDGDVADDTGLKVVGGTSTGTTNTRGFR
;
A
#
# COMPACT_ATOMS: atom_id res chain seq x y z
N MET A 1 -8.53 27.52 47.94
CA MET A 1 -7.62 26.83 47.02
C MET A 1 -7.85 27.34 45.61
N ASN A 2 -6.84 27.96 44.99
CA ASN A 2 -6.95 28.41 43.60
C ASN A 2 -6.86 27.20 42.66
N MET A 3 -7.99 26.73 42.14
CA MET A 3 -7.98 25.83 40.99
C MET A 3 -7.48 26.60 39.77
N LYS A 4 -6.25 26.30 39.34
CA LYS A 4 -5.80 26.68 38.00
C LYS A 4 -6.71 25.95 37.00
N PRO A 5 -7.36 26.64 36.05
CA PRO A 5 -8.13 25.96 35.02
C PRO A 5 -7.18 25.03 34.27
N LYS A 6 -7.44 23.72 34.36
CA LYS A 6 -6.65 22.68 33.74
C LYS A 6 -7.27 22.38 32.39
N LEU A 7 -6.47 22.34 31.33
CA LEU A 7 -6.94 22.00 29.99
C LEU A 7 -7.46 20.56 30.00
N ASN A 8 -8.75 20.38 29.70
CA ASN A 8 -9.38 19.08 29.56
C ASN A 8 -9.44 18.70 28.07
N LEU A 9 -8.80 17.59 27.70
CA LEU A 9 -8.79 17.09 26.32
C LEU A 9 -10.20 16.69 25.83
N ASN A 10 -11.07 16.27 26.75
CA ASN A 10 -12.44 15.86 26.42
C ASN A 10 -13.35 17.05 26.09
N GLU A 11 -13.03 18.24 26.59
CA GLU A 11 -13.79 19.46 26.36
C GLU A 11 -13.18 20.30 25.22
N LEU A 12 -12.01 19.88 24.73
CA LEU A 12 -11.24 20.61 23.75
C LEU A 12 -11.96 20.61 22.40
N SER A 13 -12.20 21.81 21.87
CA SER A 13 -13.04 22.02 20.68
C SER A 13 -14.45 21.40 20.82
N GLY A 14 -15.02 21.40 22.04
CA GLY A 14 -16.36 20.86 22.30
C GLY A 14 -16.46 19.34 22.19
N GLY A 15 -15.35 18.61 22.36
CA GLY A 15 -15.31 17.15 22.25
C GLY A 15 -14.96 16.62 20.85
N ALA A 16 -14.91 17.49 19.85
CA ALA A 16 -14.61 17.11 18.46
C ALA A 16 -13.22 16.42 18.30
N LEU A 17 -12.25 16.74 19.16
CA LEU A 17 -10.95 16.06 19.16
C LEU A 17 -11.09 14.58 19.54
N VAL A 18 -11.89 14.28 20.57
CA VAL A 18 -12.09 12.91 21.05
C VAL A 18 -12.82 12.09 20.01
N GLU A 19 -13.85 12.65 19.37
CA GLU A 19 -14.57 11.98 18.28
C GLU A 19 -13.65 11.63 17.11
N LYS A 20 -12.82 12.58 16.65
CA LYS A 20 -11.85 12.32 15.58
C LYS A 20 -10.81 11.28 15.98
N LEU A 21 -10.36 11.31 17.23
CA LEU A 21 -9.42 10.32 17.74
C LEU A 21 -10.05 8.92 17.81
N ASP A 22 -11.32 8.80 18.23
CA ASP A 22 -12.04 7.52 18.27
C ASP A 22 -12.17 6.91 16.87
N ILE A 23 -12.51 7.73 15.86
CA ILE A 23 -12.59 7.30 14.46
C ILE A 23 -11.24 6.75 13.98
N GLU A 24 -10.15 7.46 14.22
CA GLU A 24 -8.82 7.01 13.79
C GLU A 24 -8.33 5.79 14.58
N MET A 25 -8.69 5.67 15.86
CA MET A 25 -8.43 4.48 16.67
C MET A 25 -9.17 3.25 16.15
N ARG A 26 -10.42 3.40 15.70
CA ARG A 26 -11.17 2.30 15.07
C ARG A 26 -10.51 1.83 13.78
N LYS A 27 -10.12 2.75 12.90
CA LYS A 27 -9.37 2.41 11.67
C LYS A 27 -8.06 1.70 11.96
N LEU A 28 -7.34 2.15 13.00
CA LEU A 28 -6.12 1.49 13.43
C LEU A 28 -6.42 0.08 13.92
N ALA A 29 -7.47 -0.12 14.72
CA ALA A 29 -7.87 -1.44 15.20
C ALA A 29 -8.28 -2.38 14.04
N GLU A 30 -9.08 -1.90 13.07
CA GLU A 30 -9.43 -2.64 11.86
C GLU A 30 -8.18 -3.06 11.08
N ASN A 31 -7.22 -2.15 10.92
CA ASN A 31 -5.95 -2.44 10.25
C ASN A 31 -5.02 -3.36 11.05
N VAL A 32 -5.14 -3.45 12.38
CA VAL A 32 -4.41 -4.46 13.18
C VAL A 32 -5.05 -5.83 13.02
N LEU A 33 -6.38 -5.89 12.98
CA LEU A 33 -7.13 -7.14 12.89
C LEU A 33 -7.17 -7.72 11.48
N ASP A 34 -6.82 -6.94 10.44
CA ASP A 34 -6.75 -7.40 9.06
C ASP A 34 -5.58 -8.40 8.85
N PRO A 35 -5.87 -9.69 8.56
CA PRO A 35 -4.85 -10.71 8.30
C PRO A 35 -3.98 -10.41 7.08
N ASN A 36 -4.49 -9.58 6.17
CA ASN A 36 -3.78 -9.14 4.97
C ASN A 36 -2.79 -8.02 5.27
N THR A 37 -2.66 -7.53 6.49
CA THR A 37 -1.61 -6.58 6.88
C THR A 37 -0.52 -7.27 7.70
N PRO A 38 0.73 -6.77 7.68
CA PRO A 38 1.77 -7.29 8.56
C PRO A 38 1.45 -6.98 10.04
N ALA A 39 1.57 -7.99 10.91
CA ALA A 39 1.24 -7.85 12.33
C ALA A 39 2.24 -6.95 13.08
N GLU A 40 3.54 -7.08 12.79
CA GLU A 40 4.62 -6.41 13.52
C GLU A 40 4.86 -4.94 13.10
N VAL A 41 4.23 -4.48 12.01
CA VAL A 41 4.42 -3.11 11.53
C VAL A 41 3.73 -2.12 12.47
N ALA A 42 4.49 -1.13 12.94
CA ALA A 42 3.98 -0.09 13.82
C ALA A 42 2.92 0.77 13.11
N ARG A 43 1.85 1.08 13.85
CA ARG A 43 0.76 1.98 13.42
C ARG A 43 0.77 3.17 14.36
N THR A 44 0.67 4.38 13.81
CA THR A 44 0.85 5.62 14.57
C THR A 44 -0.34 6.52 14.37
N ILE A 45 -0.85 7.11 15.46
CA ILE A 45 -1.82 8.21 15.39
C ILE A 45 -1.14 9.46 15.93
N THR A 46 -1.17 10.52 15.14
CA THR A 46 -0.56 11.82 15.46
C THR A 46 -1.64 12.87 15.62
N VAL A 47 -1.73 13.46 16.81
CA VAL A 47 -2.54 14.64 17.09
C VAL A 47 -1.63 15.87 17.03
N THR A 48 -1.94 16.81 16.14
CA THR A 48 -1.20 18.06 15.99
C THR A 48 -2.10 19.23 16.34
N ILE A 49 -1.71 20.01 17.34
CA ILE A 49 -2.37 21.24 17.77
C ILE A 49 -1.45 22.42 17.40
N LYS A 50 -1.91 23.30 16.52
CA LYS A 50 -1.19 24.50 16.10
C LYS A 50 -1.90 25.72 16.67
N ILE A 51 -1.22 26.49 17.50
CA ILE A 51 -1.76 27.72 18.06
C ILE A 51 -1.02 28.91 17.44
N LYS A 52 -1.77 29.81 16.81
CA LYS A 52 -1.26 31.08 16.30
C LYS A 52 -1.78 32.22 17.19
N PRO A 53 -0.95 32.77 18.10
CA PRO A 53 -1.36 33.90 18.94
C PRO A 53 -1.51 35.18 18.12
N ASN A 54 -2.34 36.10 18.60
CA ASN A 54 -2.39 37.48 18.11
C ASN A 54 -1.21 38.31 18.64
N GLU A 55 -1.00 39.50 18.08
CA GLU A 55 0.12 40.39 18.44
C GLU A 55 0.12 40.76 19.94
N GLN A 56 -1.08 40.95 20.51
CA GLN A 56 -1.25 41.25 21.93
C GLN A 56 -0.99 40.02 22.83
N ARG A 57 -0.82 38.82 22.26
CA ARG A 57 -0.63 37.53 22.96
C ARG A 57 -1.76 37.19 23.96
N GLN A 58 -2.95 37.71 23.72
CA GLN A 58 -4.12 37.51 24.58
C GLN A 58 -5.10 36.48 24.00
N VAL A 59 -5.13 36.34 22.69
CA VAL A 59 -6.02 35.42 21.98
C VAL A 59 -5.20 34.66 20.95
N GLY A 60 -5.45 33.36 20.79
CA GLY A 60 -4.80 32.56 19.75
C GLY A 60 -5.81 31.69 19.02
N ASN A 61 -5.64 31.61 17.70
CA ASN A 61 -6.40 30.67 16.88
C ASN A 61 -5.74 29.30 16.98
N ALA A 62 -6.53 28.27 17.30
CA ALA A 62 -6.09 26.90 17.38
C ALA A 62 -6.60 26.09 16.18
N ASP A 63 -5.70 25.34 15.55
CA ASP A 63 -6.00 24.34 14.53
C ASP A 63 -5.59 22.97 15.07
N ILE A 64 -6.53 22.03 15.07
CA ILE A 64 -6.36 20.68 15.61
C ILE A 64 -6.57 19.68 14.48
N SER A 65 -5.53 18.90 14.20
CA SER A 65 -5.56 17.85 13.19
C SER A 65 -5.16 16.50 13.79
N VAL A 66 -5.86 15.45 13.39
CA VAL A 66 -5.56 14.06 13.77
C VAL A 66 -5.29 13.29 12.49
N LYS A 67 -4.19 12.55 12.44
CA LYS A 67 -3.80 11.72 11.28
C LYS A 67 -3.34 10.35 11.76
N SER A 68 -3.75 9.28 11.08
CA SER A 68 -3.21 7.93 11.28
C SER A 68 -2.23 7.55 10.17
N SER A 69 -1.24 6.73 10.53
CA SER A 69 -0.34 6.01 9.64
C SER A 69 -0.55 4.53 9.91
N LEU A 70 -1.19 3.85 8.96
CA LEU A 70 -1.58 2.44 9.07
C LEU A 70 -0.54 1.53 8.41
N ALA A 71 -0.55 0.24 8.77
CA ALA A 71 0.29 -0.73 8.10
C ALA A 71 -0.21 -0.94 6.67
N PRO A 72 0.70 -0.98 5.67
CA PRO A 72 0.31 -1.27 4.30
C PRO A 72 -0.22 -2.70 4.20
N SER A 73 -1.16 -2.93 3.28
CA SER A 73 -1.56 -4.30 2.92
C SER A 73 -0.34 -5.08 2.43
N LYS A 74 -0.27 -6.36 2.78
CA LYS A 74 0.71 -7.30 2.24
C LYS A 74 0.60 -7.23 0.73
N GLY A 75 1.69 -6.85 0.08
CA GLY A 75 1.78 -6.91 -1.38
C GLY A 75 1.59 -8.35 -1.81
N ILE A 76 0.84 -8.56 -2.89
CA ILE A 76 0.86 -9.84 -3.60
C ILE A 76 2.24 -9.91 -4.25
N PRO A 77 3.11 -10.87 -3.88
CA PRO A 77 4.42 -10.99 -4.51
C PRO A 77 4.19 -11.42 -5.97
N THR A 78 4.28 -10.46 -6.87
CA THR A 78 4.23 -10.68 -8.32
C THR A 78 5.61 -10.42 -8.89
N SER A 79 6.17 -11.43 -9.55
CA SER A 79 7.44 -11.32 -10.27
C SER A 79 7.17 -10.91 -11.72
N PHE A 80 7.95 -9.97 -12.23
CA PHE A 80 7.87 -9.55 -13.64
C PHE A 80 9.20 -9.83 -14.34
N VAL A 81 9.13 -10.29 -15.58
CA VAL A 81 10.25 -10.35 -16.51
C VAL A 81 10.22 -9.12 -17.41
N PHE A 82 11.37 -8.47 -17.54
CA PHE A 82 11.60 -7.36 -18.44
C PHE A 82 12.50 -7.83 -19.59
N ASP A 83 12.14 -7.46 -20.82
CA ASP A 83 12.92 -7.77 -22.02
C ASP A 83 12.77 -6.68 -23.09
N TYR A 84 13.48 -6.82 -24.20
CA TYR A 84 13.27 -6.02 -25.39
C TYR A 84 12.67 -6.88 -26.51
N ASP A 85 11.67 -6.37 -27.20
CA ASP A 85 11.16 -7.03 -28.40
C ASP A 85 12.16 -6.93 -29.56
N LYS A 86 11.86 -7.63 -30.66
CA LYS A 86 12.68 -7.63 -31.88
C LYS A 86 12.83 -6.25 -32.54
N GLU A 87 12.00 -5.28 -32.15
CA GLU A 87 12.00 -3.91 -32.66
C GLU A 87 12.73 -2.95 -31.70
N GLY A 88 13.25 -3.45 -30.58
CA GLY A 88 13.98 -2.69 -29.57
C GLY A 88 13.08 -1.97 -28.56
N ASN A 89 11.78 -2.24 -28.53
CA ASN A 89 10.89 -1.68 -27.52
C ASN A 89 10.95 -2.51 -26.24
N ALA A 90 10.99 -1.83 -25.10
CA ALA A 90 10.90 -2.50 -23.80
C ALA A 90 9.52 -3.15 -23.63
N VAL A 91 9.53 -4.42 -23.23
CA VAL A 91 8.35 -5.25 -22.99
C VAL A 91 8.40 -5.87 -21.59
N VAL A 92 7.23 -6.09 -21.00
CA VAL A 92 7.08 -6.65 -19.65
C VAL A 92 6.07 -7.80 -19.67
N ALA A 93 6.39 -8.88 -18.97
CA ALA A 93 5.51 -10.03 -18.78
C ALA A 93 5.49 -10.43 -17.29
N GLU A 94 4.36 -10.91 -16.80
CA GLU A 94 4.27 -11.52 -15.47
C GLU A 94 4.93 -12.91 -15.51
N LEU A 95 5.78 -13.19 -14.53
CA LEU A 95 6.47 -14.47 -14.42
C LEU A 95 5.58 -15.43 -13.63
N VAL A 96 5.24 -16.56 -14.26
CA VAL A 96 4.41 -17.59 -13.63
C VAL A 96 5.26 -18.48 -12.72
N THR A 97 6.58 -18.49 -12.93
CA THR A 97 7.58 -19.26 -12.16
C THR A 97 8.44 -18.36 -11.27
N GLY A 98 9.30 -18.97 -10.43
CA GLY A 98 10.31 -18.22 -9.68
C GLY A 98 11.56 -17.86 -10.50
N ASP A 99 11.76 -18.54 -11.64
CA ASP A 99 12.96 -18.46 -12.47
C ASP A 99 12.61 -18.29 -13.95
N ARG A 100 13.23 -17.29 -14.60
CA ARG A 100 13.07 -16.95 -16.03
C ARG A 100 13.47 -18.07 -17.00
N ASN A 101 14.22 -19.08 -16.53
CA ASN A 101 14.80 -20.11 -17.38
C ASN A 101 14.16 -21.49 -17.17
N GLN A 102 12.99 -21.56 -16.53
CA GLN A 102 12.29 -22.80 -16.26
C GLN A 102 11.11 -23.00 -17.20
N LEU A 103 11.03 -24.19 -17.82
CA LEU A 103 9.84 -24.63 -18.55
C LEU A 103 8.84 -25.24 -17.57
N ILE A 104 7.55 -24.95 -17.76
CA ILE A 104 6.46 -25.51 -16.96
C ILE A 104 5.57 -26.40 -17.80
N ILE A 105 4.80 -27.26 -17.14
CA ILE A 105 3.67 -27.93 -17.78
C ILE A 105 2.43 -27.10 -17.42
N ASN A 106 1.78 -26.53 -18.43
CA ASN A 106 0.56 -25.76 -18.23
C ASN A 106 -0.63 -26.69 -17.87
N ASN A 107 -1.76 -26.10 -17.48
CA ASN A 107 -2.95 -26.87 -17.08
C ASN A 107 -3.53 -27.74 -18.22
N ASP A 108 -3.12 -27.49 -19.47
CA ASP A 108 -3.50 -28.25 -20.66
C ASP A 108 -2.53 -29.40 -20.97
N GLY A 109 -1.48 -29.60 -20.15
CA GLY A 109 -0.49 -30.66 -20.30
C GLY A 109 0.63 -30.36 -21.31
N ASP A 110 0.72 -29.11 -21.78
CA ASP A 110 1.75 -28.67 -22.73
C ASP A 110 2.98 -28.09 -22.01
N VAL A 111 4.16 -28.26 -22.62
CA VAL A 111 5.37 -27.55 -22.19
C VAL A 111 5.22 -26.07 -22.54
N ALA A 112 5.33 -25.21 -21.54
CA ALA A 112 5.25 -23.77 -21.64
C ALA A 112 6.52 -23.12 -21.06
N ASP A 113 6.80 -21.89 -21.49
CA ASP A 113 7.91 -21.08 -20.97
C ASP A 113 7.58 -20.50 -19.59
N ASP A 114 8.53 -19.72 -19.08
CA ASP A 114 8.51 -19.08 -17.77
C ASP A 114 7.36 -18.05 -17.61
N THR A 115 6.72 -17.68 -18.71
CA THR A 115 5.51 -16.82 -18.77
C THR A 115 4.21 -17.61 -18.99
N GLY A 116 4.28 -18.92 -19.14
CA GLY A 116 3.12 -19.79 -19.38
C GLY A 116 2.71 -19.91 -20.85
N LEU A 117 3.53 -19.44 -21.79
CA LEU A 117 3.28 -19.58 -23.23
C LEU A 117 3.81 -20.93 -23.73
N LYS A 118 2.99 -21.65 -24.51
CA LYS A 118 3.34 -22.97 -25.05
C LYS A 118 4.59 -22.94 -25.92
N VAL A 119 5.57 -23.78 -25.59
CA VAL A 119 6.79 -24.01 -26.36
C VAL A 119 6.59 -25.22 -27.27
N VAL A 120 6.20 -24.97 -28.53
CA VAL A 120 6.14 -26.04 -29.55
C VAL A 120 7.54 -26.26 -30.12
N GLY A 121 8.02 -27.51 -30.04
CA GLY A 121 9.33 -27.93 -30.53
C GLY A 121 9.51 -27.64 -32.02
N GLY A 122 10.32 -26.62 -32.32
CA GLY A 122 10.67 -26.21 -33.68
C GLY A 122 9.57 -25.40 -34.36
N THR A 123 9.86 -24.13 -34.64
CA THR A 123 8.99 -23.13 -35.29
C THR A 123 7.73 -22.75 -34.50
N SER A 124 7.81 -21.57 -33.87
CA SER A 124 6.69 -20.81 -33.33
C SER A 124 5.60 -20.65 -34.39
N THR A 125 4.56 -21.46 -34.31
CA THR A 125 3.39 -21.33 -35.19
C THR A 125 2.15 -21.39 -34.33
N GLY A 126 1.74 -20.20 -33.91
CA GLY A 126 0.50 -19.91 -33.19
C GLY A 126 0.21 -18.44 -33.40
N THR A 127 -0.45 -18.12 -34.50
CA THR A 127 -0.80 -16.75 -34.89
C THR A 127 -1.78 -16.16 -33.90
N THR A 128 -1.30 -15.41 -32.93
CA THR A 128 -1.88 -14.10 -32.58
C THR A 128 -0.77 -13.20 -32.03
N ASN A 129 -0.44 -12.20 -32.84
CA ASN A 129 0.39 -11.03 -32.59
C ASN A 129 1.80 -11.24 -32.02
N THR A 130 2.77 -11.00 -32.89
CA THR A 130 4.15 -10.62 -32.60
C THR A 130 4.26 -9.83 -31.29
N ARG A 131 4.99 -10.38 -30.32
CA ARG A 131 6.12 -9.68 -29.69
C ARG A 131 6.98 -10.68 -28.96
N GLY A 132 8.15 -10.92 -29.58
CA GLY A 132 9.10 -11.93 -29.17
C GLY A 132 9.76 -11.55 -27.85
N PHE A 133 9.58 -12.43 -26.87
CA PHE A 133 10.52 -12.60 -25.79
C PHE A 133 11.44 -13.75 -26.21
N ARG A 134 12.73 -13.47 -26.31
CA ARG A 134 13.80 -14.44 -26.50
C ARG A 134 15.04 -13.93 -25.81
#